data_AF-A0A6V7JLA2-F1
#
_entry.id   AF-A0A6V7JLA2-F1
#
_cell.length_a   1.000
_cell.length_b   1.000
_cell.length_c   1.000
_cell.angle_alpha   90.00
_cell.angle_beta   90.00
_cell.angle_gamma   90.00
#
_symmetry.space_group_name_H-M   'P 1'
#
loop_
_entity.id
_entity.type
_entity.pdbx_description
1 polymer ?
#
loop_
_entity_poly.entity_id
_entity_poly.type
_entity_poly.pdbx_seq_one_letter_code
_entity_poly.pdbx_strand_id
1 'polypeptide(L)' 'YFQFTEFAMALNELEAGMDINLCPTDSRLRPDIRKLENGDQDGAAAEKIRLEEKQRDSRKAKKHKKIPESLP' A
#
# COMPACT_ATOMS: atom_id res chain seq x y z
N TYR A 1 5.91 -12.04 -15.96
CA TYR A 1 6.56 -11.22 -14.92
C TYR A 1 7.38 -10.12 -15.56
N PHE A 2 7.36 -8.91 -15.00
CA PHE A 2 7.73 -7.61 -15.58
C PHE A 2 9.23 -7.41 -15.90
N GLN A 3 9.94 -8.44 -16.40
CA GLN A 3 11.38 -8.42 -16.70
C GLN A 3 12.23 -8.03 -15.47
N PHE A 4 11.82 -8.48 -14.30
CA PHE A 4 12.50 -8.21 -13.04
C PHE A 4 13.75 -9.09 -12.88
N THR A 5 14.75 -8.55 -12.18
CA THR A 5 15.87 -9.35 -11.66
C THR A 5 15.37 -10.27 -10.55
N GLU A 6 16.11 -11.34 -10.25
CA GLU A 6 15.78 -12.25 -9.14
C GLU A 6 15.65 -11.51 -7.81
N PHE A 7 16.56 -10.57 -7.54
CA PHE A 7 16.49 -9.72 -6.36
C PHE A 7 15.18 -8.90 -6.31
N ALA A 8 14.76 -8.30 -7.43
CA ALA A 8 13.53 -7.53 -7.47
C ALA A 8 12.28 -8.39 -7.31
N MET A 9 12.29 -9.65 -7.79
CA MET A 9 11.20 -10.58 -7.56
C MET A 9 11.01 -10.91 -6.08
N ALA A 10 12.09 -11.01 -5.30
CA ALA A 10 12.03 -11.30 -3.87
C ALA A 10 11.51 -10.14 -3.01
N LEU A 11 11.52 -8.89 -3.50
CA LEU A 11 11.18 -7.71 -2.68
C LEU A 11 9.74 -7.71 -2.15
N ASN A 12 8.79 -8.30 -2.90
CA ASN A 12 7.38 -8.31 -2.54
C ASN A 12 6.85 -9.70 -2.13
N GLU A 13 7.77 -10.65 -1.96
CA GLU A 13 7.44 -11.97 -1.43
C GLU A 13 6.92 -11.85 0.01
N LEU A 14 5.84 -12.57 0.30
CA LEU A 14 5.21 -12.59 1.61
C LEU A 14 5.01 -14.05 2.00
N GLU A 15 5.96 -14.56 2.79
CA GLU A 15 5.93 -15.93 3.28
C GLU A 15 4.83 -16.11 4.33
N ALA A 16 4.36 -17.35 4.50
CA ALA A 16 3.35 -17.68 5.50
C ALA A 16 3.82 -17.33 6.91
N GLY A 17 3.01 -16.57 7.66
CA GLY A 17 3.31 -16.14 9.03
C GLY A 17 4.19 -14.89 9.12
N MET A 18 4.69 -14.38 8.00
CA MET A 18 5.45 -13.12 7.97
C MET A 18 4.56 -11.93 8.30
N ASP A 19 3.32 -11.95 7.81
CA ASP A 19 2.28 -10.94 8.00
C ASP A 19 1.99 -10.60 9.46
N ILE A 20 2.14 -11.57 10.38
CA ILE A 20 1.95 -11.40 11.83
C ILE A 20 2.95 -10.38 12.42
N ASN A 21 4.16 -10.31 11.85
CA ASN A 21 5.26 -9.49 12.38
C ASN A 21 5.46 -8.18 11.59
N LEU A 22 4.72 -7.98 10.49
CA LEU A 22 4.85 -6.77 9.68
C LEU A 22 4.05 -5.63 10.27
N CYS A 23 4.63 -4.43 10.20
CA CYS A 23 3.85 -3.21 10.42
C CYS A 23 2.69 -3.15 9.42
N PRO A 24 1.49 -2.68 9.81
CA PRO A 24 0.34 -2.56 8.89
C PRO A 24 0.59 -1.67 7.66
N THR A 25 1.67 -0.89 7.66
CA THR A 25 2.10 0.01 6.58
C THR A 25 3.15 -0.59 5.65
N ASP A 26 3.58 -1.83 5.87
CA ASP A 26 4.54 -2.51 5.00
C ASP A 26 3.98 -2.68 3.58
N SER A 27 4.81 -2.43 2.56
CA SER A 27 4.39 -2.48 1.16
C SER A 27 3.88 -3.84 0.71
N ARG A 28 4.34 -4.94 1.32
CA ARG A 28 3.90 -6.31 0.98
C ARG A 28 2.42 -6.57 1.30
N LEU A 29 1.85 -5.75 2.18
CA LEU A 29 0.45 -5.81 2.60
C LEU A 29 -0.45 -4.92 1.71
N ARG A 30 0.10 -4.25 0.70
CA ARG A 30 -0.66 -3.32 -0.14
C ARG A 30 -1.56 -4.09 -1.13
N PRO A 31 -2.89 -3.96 -1.03
CA PRO A 31 -3.82 -4.89 -1.69
C PRO A 31 -3.92 -4.72 -3.21
N ASP A 32 -3.69 -3.52 -3.75
CA ASP A 32 -3.64 -3.26 -5.19
C ASP A 32 -2.47 -4.00 -5.86
N ILE A 33 -1.29 -3.93 -5.25
CA ILE A 33 -0.09 -4.64 -5.74
C ILE A 33 -0.28 -6.15 -5.65
N ARG A 34 -0.83 -6.66 -4.52
CA ARG A 34 -1.03 -8.11 -4.36
C ARG A 34 -2.02 -8.69 -5.37
N LYS A 35 -3.13 -7.99 -5.64
CA LYS A 35 -4.09 -8.41 -6.66
C LYS A 35 -3.47 -8.43 -8.05
N LEU A 36 -2.65 -7.42 -8.36
CA LEU A 36 -1.94 -7.35 -9.64
C LEU A 36 -0.98 -8.53 -9.82
N GLU A 37 -0.21 -8.88 -8.79
CA GLU A 37 0.71 -10.03 -8.82
C GLU A 37 -0.01 -11.37 -8.98
N ASN A 38 -1.21 -11.49 -8.43
CA ASN A 38 -2.08 -12.66 -8.59
C ASN A 38 -2.84 -12.68 -9.93
N GLY A 39 -2.64 -11.66 -10.79
CA GLY A 39 -3.28 -11.56 -12.11
C GLY A 39 -4.67 -10.92 -12.12
N ASP A 40 -5.21 -10.51 -10.97
CA ASP A 40 -6.50 -9.82 -10.85
C ASP A 40 -6.35 -8.32 -11.19
N GLN A 41 -6.40 -8.01 -12.48
CA GLN A 41 -6.22 -6.64 -12.99
C GLN A 41 -7.35 -5.69 -12.54
N ASP A 42 -8.60 -6.15 -12.63
CA ASP A 42 -9.77 -5.33 -12.30
C ASP A 42 -9.82 -5.05 -10.80
N GLY A 43 -9.57 -6.06 -9.97
CA GLY A 43 -9.50 -5.89 -8.53
C GLY A 43 -8.31 -5.01 -8.10
N ALA A 44 -7.17 -5.10 -8.78
CA ALA A 44 -6.02 -4.22 -8.54
C ALA A 44 -6.36 -2.75 -8.84
N ALA A 45 -7.02 -2.49 -9.98
CA ALA A 45 -7.45 -1.14 -10.36
C ALA A 45 -8.44 -0.55 -9.33
N ALA A 46 -9.42 -1.35 -8.89
CA ALA A 46 -10.39 -0.93 -7.88
C ALA A 46 -9.73 -0.59 -6.53
N GLU A 47 -8.80 -1.42 -6.04
CA GLU A 47 -8.07 -1.15 -4.79
C GLU A 47 -7.18 0.09 -4.90
N LYS A 48 -6.53 0.28 -6.05
CA LYS A 48 -5.68 1.44 -6.30
C LYS A 48 -6.49 2.74 -6.15
N ILE A 49 -7.66 2.82 -6.78
CA ILE A 49 -8.55 3.98 -6.67
C ILE A 49 -8.94 4.22 -5.22
N ARG A 50 -9.41 3.19 -4.52
CA ARG A 50 -9.85 3.28 -3.11
C ARG A 50 -8.73 3.80 -2.19
N LEU A 51 -7.50 3.31 -2.36
CA LEU A 51 -6.34 3.73 -1.57
C LEU A 51 -5.94 5.19 -1.85
N GLU A 52 -5.90 5.58 -3.13
CA GLU A 52 -5.54 6.94 -3.54
C GLU A 52 -6.57 7.97 -3.08
N GLU A 53 -7.86 7.65 -3.16
CA GLU A 53 -8.95 8.48 -2.64
C GLU A 53 -8.86 8.63 -1.12
N LYS A 54 -8.68 7.52 -0.38
CA LYS A 54 -8.47 7.56 1.07
C LYS A 54 -7.28 8.46 1.46
N GLN A 55 -6.18 8.36 0.72
CA GLN A 55 -5.00 9.20 0.97
C GLN A 55 -5.30 10.68 0.67
N ARG A 56 -6.01 10.96 -0.44
CA ARG A 56 -6.39 12.31 -0.86
C ARG A 56 -7.29 12.97 0.18
N ASP A 57 -8.28 12.26 0.70
CA ASP A 57 -9.21 12.79 1.69
C ASP A 57 -8.55 12.98 3.06
N SER A 58 -7.67 12.05 3.46
CA SER A 58 -6.83 12.23 4.65
C SER A 58 -5.96 13.49 4.55
N ARG A 59 -5.37 13.76 3.37
CA ARG A 59 -4.60 14.99 3.11
C ARG A 59 -5.49 16.24 3.17
N LYS A 60 -6.69 16.22 2.59
CA LYS A 60 -7.64 17.34 2.67
C LYS A 60 -8.02 17.62 4.12
N ALA A 61 -8.36 16.61 4.91
CA ALA A 61 -8.72 16.76 6.32
C ALA A 61 -7.57 17.36 7.14
N LYS A 62 -6.32 16.92 6.91
CA LYS A 62 -5.13 17.49 7.55
C LYS A 62 -4.85 18.95 7.14
N LYS A 63 -5.18 19.35 5.91
CA LYS A 63 -5.07 20.77 5.50
C LYS A 63 -6.10 21.67 6.18
N HIS A 64 -7.31 21.16 6.42
CA HIS A 64 -8.40 21.92 7.05
C HIS A 64 -8.27 21.96 8.58
N LYS A 65 -7.66 20.93 9.20
CA LYS A 65 -7.17 21.00 10.58
C LYS A 65 -5.85 21.76 10.57
N LYS A 66 -5.87 23.09 10.77
CA LYS A 66 -4.67 23.82 11.20
C LYS A 66 -4.13 23.09 12.43
N ILE A 67 -3.00 22.40 12.28
CA ILE A 67 -2.29 21.80 13.41
C ILE A 67 -1.91 22.98 14.30
N PRO A 68 -2.33 23.06 15.58
CA PRO A 68 -1.81 24.08 16.47
C PRO A 68 -0.30 23.90 16.49
N GLU A 69 0.43 24.95 16.12
CA GLU A 69 1.88 25.03 16.24
C GLU A 69 2.23 25.07 17.72
N SER A 70 2.17 23.91 18.36
CA SER A 70 2.72 23.56 19.67
C SER A 70 2.07 22.27 20.15
N LEU A 71 2.78 21.16 20.03
CA LEU A 71 2.91 20.23 21.14
C LEU A 71 4.39 19.81 21.17
N PRO A 72 4.99 19.70 22.37
CA PRO A 72 6.44 19.70 22.60
C PRO A 72 7.20 18.57 21.91
#